data_AF-A0A964JR07-F1
#
_entry.id   AF-A0A964JR07-F1
#
_cell.length_a   1.000
_cell.length_b   1.000
_cell.length_c   1.000
_cell.angle_alpha   90.00
_cell.angle_beta   90.00
_cell.angle_gamma   90.00
#
_symmetry.space_group_name_H-M   'P 1'
#
loop_
_entity.id
_entity.type
_entity.pdbx_description
1 polymer ?
#
loop_
_entity_poly.entity_id
_entity_poly.type
_entity_poly.pdbx_seq_one_letter_code
_entity_poly.pdbx_strand_id
1 'polypeptide(L)'
;MDGAEVEAEVDERIGVEGTLNEGCRQLVIGQDAAEKREFGGEGRERELLVAQAQLEEDDTQYAIDLGLVVRRDKVLEIANPIYREVLPQVLAAAVEENFNVRFQPAWCRAADGSLDLERLLSGFHDFFRANGEHAWPISDYREAEVQLVMQAYLQRVINGGGVIEREYGLGRGRTDLFVRWPYGPDAERQEQRFVIEIKVQRGTREAVVAEGLPQVTEYADRCRASAAHLVVFDRRPNISWEERIFRESRTHGGREVGVWGM
;
A
#
# COMPACT_ATOMS: atom_id res chain seq x y z
N MET A 1 32.36 -2.77 -43.48
CA MET A 1 33.43 -2.95 -42.48
C MET A 1 33.51 -1.67 -41.69
N ASP A 2 33.28 -1.63 -40.40
CA ASP A 2 32.33 -2.35 -39.55
C ASP A 2 32.16 -1.44 -38.33
N GLY A 3 30.91 -1.25 -37.87
CA GLY A 3 30.56 -0.31 -36.81
C GLY A 3 30.60 -0.98 -35.45
N ALA A 4 31.76 -1.50 -35.05
CA ALA A 4 31.93 -2.37 -33.89
C ALA A 4 33.01 -1.90 -32.89
N GLU A 5 33.10 -0.59 -32.62
CA GLU A 5 34.12 -0.03 -31.71
C GLU A 5 33.61 1.00 -30.68
N VAL A 6 32.32 0.94 -30.28
CA VAL A 6 31.80 1.80 -29.19
C VAL A 6 30.94 1.04 -28.16
N GLU A 7 31.34 -0.19 -27.79
CA GLU A 7 30.71 -0.96 -26.70
C GLU A 7 31.73 -1.56 -25.71
N ALA A 8 32.82 -0.84 -25.43
CA ALA A 8 33.84 -1.34 -24.51
C ALA A 8 34.42 -0.25 -23.60
N GLU A 9 33.59 0.50 -22.87
CA GLU A 9 34.12 1.29 -21.75
C GLU A 9 33.09 1.79 -20.72
N VAL A 10 32.22 0.93 -20.16
CA VAL A 10 31.66 1.19 -18.80
C VAL A 10 31.31 -0.14 -18.11
N ASP A 11 32.33 -0.94 -17.80
CA ASP A 11 32.19 -2.05 -16.86
C ASP A 11 33.42 -2.08 -15.94
N GLU A 12 33.38 -1.29 -14.87
CA GLU A 12 34.07 -1.58 -13.60
C GLU A 12 33.79 -0.48 -12.57
N ARG A 13 33.49 -0.91 -11.33
CA ARG A 13 33.00 -0.16 -10.14
C ARG A 13 31.47 -0.07 -10.17
N ILE A 14 30.71 -0.94 -9.51
CA ILE A 14 30.75 -1.26 -8.08
C ILE A 14 30.25 -2.71 -7.91
N GLY A 15 31.07 -3.58 -7.33
CA GLY A 15 30.67 -4.94 -6.97
C GLY A 15 29.70 -4.94 -5.79
N VAL A 16 28.44 -5.31 -6.07
CA VAL A 16 27.49 -5.83 -5.08
C VAL A 16 26.72 -6.98 -5.74
N GLU A 17 27.25 -8.19 -5.63
CA GLU A 17 26.46 -9.40 -5.82
C GLU A 17 25.47 -9.51 -4.67
N GLY A 18 24.23 -9.07 -4.92
CA GLY A 18 23.07 -9.29 -4.06
C GLY A 18 21.94 -9.82 -4.93
N THR A 19 21.67 -11.12 -4.82
CA THR A 19 20.57 -11.85 -5.46
C THR A 19 19.23 -11.10 -5.34
N LEU A 20 18.86 -10.40 -6.41
CA LEU A 20 17.48 -9.95 -6.63
C LEU A 20 16.67 -11.17 -7.08
N ASN A 21 15.68 -11.53 -6.28
CA ASN A 21 14.71 -12.59 -6.53
C ASN A 21 13.99 -12.36 -7.89
N GLU A 22 13.84 -13.41 -8.70
CA GLU A 22 13.25 -13.40 -10.05
C GLU A 22 11.86 -12.74 -10.12
N GLY A 23 11.15 -12.61 -9.01
CA GLY A 23 9.87 -11.89 -8.94
C GLY A 23 9.94 -10.39 -9.28
N CYS A 24 11.10 -9.74 -9.18
CA CYS A 24 11.23 -8.30 -9.46
C CYS A 24 11.51 -7.96 -10.95
N ARG A 25 11.87 -8.94 -11.80
CA ARG A 25 12.22 -8.67 -13.20
C ARG A 25 11.03 -8.49 -14.14
N GLN A 26 9.83 -8.96 -13.77
CA GLN A 26 8.66 -8.88 -14.66
C GLN A 26 7.92 -7.54 -14.66
N LEU A 27 8.29 -6.57 -13.81
CA LEU A 27 7.56 -5.30 -13.69
C LEU A 27 8.13 -4.16 -14.54
N VAL A 28 9.21 -4.36 -15.30
CA VAL A 28 9.88 -3.29 -16.07
C VAL A 28 9.77 -3.46 -17.59
N ILE A 29 9.24 -4.58 -18.09
CA ILE A 29 9.12 -4.82 -19.54
C ILE A 29 7.64 -4.79 -19.93
N GLY A 30 7.07 -3.60 -20.07
CA GLY A 30 5.67 -3.47 -20.48
C GLY A 30 5.22 -2.08 -20.95
N GLN A 31 6.10 -1.10 -21.09
CA GLN A 31 5.70 0.28 -21.42
C GLN A 31 6.01 0.74 -22.85
N ASP A 32 6.54 -0.10 -23.75
CA ASP A 32 7.10 0.39 -25.03
C ASP A 32 6.37 -0.05 -26.31
N ALA A 33 5.08 -0.42 -26.25
CA ALA A 33 4.36 -0.91 -27.43
C ALA A 33 2.97 -0.28 -27.68
N ALA A 34 2.79 1.00 -27.34
CA ALA A 34 1.51 1.68 -27.59
C ALA A 34 1.66 3.13 -28.08
N GLU A 35 2.45 3.36 -29.14
CA GLU A 35 2.33 4.60 -29.91
C GLU A 35 2.28 4.34 -31.42
N LYS A 36 1.06 4.55 -31.96
CA LYS A 36 0.71 5.05 -33.31
C LYS A 36 -0.46 4.28 -33.89
N ARG A 37 -1.65 4.86 -33.73
CA ARG A 37 -2.68 4.98 -34.79
C ARG A 37 -3.80 5.90 -34.29
N GLU A 38 -3.78 7.13 -34.77
CA GLU A 38 -4.97 7.98 -34.82
C GLU A 38 -6.00 7.34 -35.75
N PHE A 39 -7.29 7.35 -35.37
CA PHE A 39 -8.38 7.89 -36.19
C PHE A 39 -9.72 7.88 -35.39
N GLY A 40 -10.26 9.09 -35.18
CA GLY A 40 -11.66 9.51 -35.14
C GLY A 40 -12.77 8.65 -34.52
N GLY A 41 -13.57 9.28 -33.64
CA GLY A 41 -14.97 8.91 -33.44
C GLY A 41 -15.40 8.88 -31.97
N GLU A 42 -16.28 9.82 -31.63
CA GLU A 42 -17.01 10.03 -30.38
C GLU A 42 -17.39 8.76 -29.59
N GLY A 43 -17.17 8.78 -28.27
CA GLY A 43 -17.65 7.72 -27.37
C GLY A 43 -16.75 7.34 -26.19
N ARG A 44 -15.87 8.25 -25.72
CA ARG A 44 -15.03 8.00 -24.53
C ARG A 44 -15.73 8.44 -23.26
N GLU A 45 -16.59 7.59 -22.70
CA GLU A 45 -17.01 7.69 -21.29
C GLU A 45 -17.70 6.38 -20.85
N ARG A 46 -16.91 5.30 -20.70
CA ARG A 46 -17.23 4.09 -19.90
C ARG A 46 -16.11 3.03 -19.91
N GLU A 47 -14.84 3.41 -19.93
CA GLU A 47 -13.74 2.48 -19.61
C GLU A 47 -13.50 2.45 -18.10
N LEU A 48 -14.40 1.76 -17.40
CA LEU A 48 -14.16 1.30 -16.04
C LEU A 48 -13.34 0.01 -16.11
N LEU A 49 -12.06 0.16 -15.84
CA LEU A 49 -11.11 -0.78 -15.25
C LEU A 49 -11.65 -2.22 -14.98
N VAL A 50 -11.80 -3.01 -16.03
CA VAL A 50 -11.78 -4.47 -15.92
C VAL A 50 -10.41 -4.87 -16.42
N ALA A 51 -9.53 -5.28 -15.51
CA ALA A 51 -8.32 -5.99 -15.88
C ALA A 51 -8.75 -7.12 -16.82
N GLN A 52 -8.38 -7.04 -18.09
CA GLN A 52 -8.58 -8.14 -19.03
C GLN A 52 -7.67 -9.28 -18.56
N ALA A 53 -8.17 -10.09 -17.63
CA ALA A 53 -7.71 -11.45 -17.50
C ALA A 53 -7.98 -12.07 -18.88
N GLN A 54 -6.92 -12.34 -19.64
CA GLN A 54 -7.01 -13.26 -20.77
C GLN A 54 -7.46 -14.59 -20.16
N LEU A 55 -8.76 -14.86 -20.19
CA LEU A 55 -9.29 -16.16 -19.84
C LEU A 55 -8.73 -17.13 -20.87
N GLU A 56 -7.92 -18.08 -20.43
CA GLU A 56 -7.48 -19.15 -21.29
C GLU A 56 -8.73 -19.87 -21.83
N GLU A 57 -8.74 -20.14 -23.13
CA GLU A 57 -9.92 -20.71 -23.79
C GLU A 57 -10.28 -22.09 -23.20
N ASP A 58 -9.26 -22.81 -22.72
CA ASP A 58 -9.35 -24.09 -22.04
C ASP A 58 -10.08 -23.98 -20.69
N ASP A 59 -9.76 -22.99 -19.87
CA ASP A 59 -10.45 -22.74 -18.58
C ASP A 59 -11.93 -22.39 -18.79
N THR A 60 -12.20 -21.62 -19.85
CA THR A 60 -13.56 -21.26 -20.22
C THR A 60 -14.36 -22.48 -20.66
N GLN A 61 -13.76 -23.34 -21.49
CA GLN A 61 -14.39 -24.56 -21.96
C GLN A 61 -14.63 -25.54 -20.82
N TYR A 62 -13.67 -25.68 -19.90
CA TYR A 62 -13.80 -26.51 -18.71
C TYR A 62 -14.98 -26.07 -17.81
N ALA A 63 -15.17 -24.77 -17.61
CA ALA A 63 -16.29 -24.24 -16.84
C ALA A 63 -17.66 -24.44 -17.54
N ILE A 64 -17.67 -24.47 -18.87
CA ILE A 64 -18.86 -24.82 -19.68
C ILE A 64 -19.19 -26.31 -19.52
N ASP A 65 -18.18 -27.18 -19.61
CA ASP A 65 -18.35 -28.63 -19.49
C ASP A 65 -18.82 -29.04 -18.09
N LEU A 66 -18.40 -28.32 -17.05
CA LEU A 66 -18.89 -28.47 -15.67
C LEU A 66 -20.32 -27.92 -15.46
N GLY A 67 -20.90 -27.24 -16.45
CA GLY A 67 -22.25 -26.67 -16.37
C GLY A 67 -22.36 -25.49 -15.40
N LEU A 68 -21.25 -24.80 -15.12
CA LEU A 68 -21.24 -23.61 -14.25
C LEU A 68 -21.62 -22.36 -15.04
N VAL A 69 -21.12 -22.26 -16.27
CA VAL A 69 -21.40 -21.17 -17.21
C VAL A 69 -21.86 -21.73 -18.55
N VAL A 70 -22.61 -20.93 -19.29
CA VAL A 70 -23.08 -21.23 -20.65
C VAL A 70 -22.74 -20.07 -21.56
N ARG A 71 -22.32 -20.36 -22.79
CA ARG A 71 -22.08 -19.34 -23.80
C ARG A 71 -23.36 -19.07 -24.59
N ARG A 72 -23.90 -17.87 -24.49
CA ARG A 72 -25.04 -17.37 -25.30
C ARG A 72 -24.62 -16.11 -26.01
N ASP A 73 -24.81 -16.05 -27.32
CA ASP A 73 -24.51 -14.85 -28.14
C ASP A 73 -23.10 -14.27 -27.90
N LYS A 74 -22.10 -15.16 -27.74
CA LYS A 74 -20.69 -14.84 -27.43
C LYS A 74 -20.44 -14.21 -26.05
N VAL A 75 -21.44 -14.22 -25.17
CA VAL A 75 -21.33 -13.81 -23.76
C VAL A 75 -21.38 -15.05 -22.87
N LEU A 76 -20.58 -15.07 -21.81
CA LEU A 76 -20.66 -16.09 -20.77
C LEU A 76 -21.73 -15.69 -19.75
N GLU A 77 -22.70 -16.57 -19.55
CA GLU A 77 -23.74 -16.42 -18.54
C GLU A 77 -23.63 -17.56 -17.51
N ILE A 78 -24.07 -17.32 -16.28
CA ILE A 78 -24.18 -18.38 -15.27
C ILE A 78 -25.28 -19.35 -15.70
N ALA A 79 -24.94 -20.64 -15.83
CA ALA A 79 -25.83 -21.64 -16.43
C ALA A 79 -27.10 -21.90 -15.59
N ASN A 80 -27.00 -21.83 -14.26
CA ASN A 80 -28.11 -22.03 -13.34
C ASN A 80 -28.35 -20.77 -12.47
N PRO A 81 -29.59 -20.22 -12.45
CA PRO A 81 -29.93 -19.06 -11.63
C PRO A 81 -29.60 -19.20 -10.14
N ILE A 82 -29.63 -20.41 -9.57
CA ILE A 82 -29.27 -20.66 -8.16
C ILE A 82 -27.79 -20.29 -7.89
N TYR A 83 -26.93 -20.41 -8.89
CA TYR A 83 -25.50 -20.11 -8.75
C TYR A 83 -25.19 -18.61 -8.85
N ARG A 84 -26.17 -17.77 -9.23
CA ARG A 84 -25.96 -16.33 -9.47
C ARG A 84 -25.50 -15.58 -8.22
N GLU A 85 -25.86 -16.06 -7.04
CA GLU A 85 -25.41 -15.49 -5.76
C GLU A 85 -24.29 -16.32 -5.13
N VAL A 86 -24.33 -17.64 -5.29
CA VAL A 86 -23.36 -18.56 -4.66
C VAL A 86 -21.97 -18.45 -5.29
N LEU A 87 -21.85 -18.41 -6.63
CA LEU A 87 -20.53 -18.35 -7.27
C LEU A 87 -19.78 -17.07 -6.94
N PRO A 88 -20.38 -15.85 -7.00
CA PRO A 88 -19.70 -14.64 -6.57
C PRO A 88 -19.28 -14.68 -5.10
N GLN A 89 -20.12 -15.20 -4.19
CA GLN A 89 -19.79 -15.28 -2.77
C GLN A 89 -18.65 -16.25 -2.50
N VAL A 90 -18.65 -17.44 -3.12
CA VAL A 90 -17.58 -18.43 -2.95
C VAL A 90 -16.27 -17.95 -3.56
N LEU A 91 -16.32 -17.30 -4.74
CA LEU A 91 -15.14 -16.71 -5.35
C LEU A 91 -14.59 -15.55 -4.51
N ALA A 92 -15.47 -14.69 -3.97
CA ALA A 92 -15.06 -13.63 -3.06
C ALA A 92 -14.43 -14.19 -1.77
N ALA A 93 -15.03 -15.21 -1.17
CA ALA A 93 -14.48 -15.89 -0.01
C ALA A 93 -13.12 -16.55 -0.32
N ALA A 94 -12.97 -17.20 -1.47
CA ALA A 94 -11.70 -17.80 -1.88
C ALA A 94 -10.62 -16.74 -2.17
N VAL A 95 -11.00 -15.57 -2.67
CA VAL A 95 -10.10 -14.42 -2.79
C VAL A 95 -9.73 -13.89 -1.41
N GLU A 96 -10.67 -13.72 -0.49
CA GLU A 96 -10.39 -13.29 0.88
C GLU A 96 -9.47 -14.28 1.62
N GLU A 97 -9.74 -15.58 1.53
CA GLU A 97 -8.92 -16.64 2.13
C GLU A 97 -7.50 -16.67 1.53
N ASN A 98 -7.36 -16.59 0.21
CA ASN A 98 -6.04 -16.59 -0.43
C ASN A 98 -5.29 -15.27 -0.26
N PHE A 99 -5.98 -14.12 -0.27
CA PHE A 99 -5.38 -12.81 -0.12
C PHE A 99 -4.87 -12.62 1.31
N ASN A 100 -5.67 -13.02 2.31
CA ASN A 100 -5.29 -12.93 3.72
C ASN A 100 -4.17 -13.90 4.09
N VAL A 101 -3.99 -15.03 3.39
CA VAL A 101 -2.89 -15.97 3.66
C VAL A 101 -1.61 -15.58 2.90
N ARG A 102 -1.71 -15.11 1.65
CA ARG A 102 -0.54 -14.79 0.80
C ARG A 102 0.06 -13.41 1.08
N PHE A 103 -0.72 -12.46 1.59
CA PHE A 103 -0.26 -11.11 1.91
C PHE A 103 -0.18 -10.84 3.41
N GLN A 104 0.17 -11.86 4.21
CA GLN A 104 0.70 -11.58 5.54
C GLN A 104 2.22 -11.39 5.45
N PRO A 105 2.73 -10.16 5.34
CA PRO A 105 4.16 -9.94 5.27
C PRO A 105 4.85 -10.48 6.53
N ALA A 106 5.48 -11.65 6.41
CA ALA A 106 6.30 -12.24 7.46
C ALA A 106 7.44 -11.30 7.88
N TRP A 107 7.86 -10.39 7.00
CA TRP A 107 8.96 -9.47 7.25
C TRP A 107 8.65 -8.41 8.31
N CYS A 108 7.39 -8.04 8.57
CA CYS A 108 7.04 -7.09 9.64
C CYS A 108 6.36 -7.78 10.83
N ARG A 109 6.52 -9.10 10.98
CA ARG A 109 6.00 -9.86 12.12
C ARG A 109 7.13 -10.48 12.91
N ALA A 110 7.04 -10.38 14.23
CA ALA A 110 7.93 -11.07 15.13
C ALA A 110 7.52 -12.55 15.29
N ALA A 111 8.39 -13.35 15.92
CA ALA A 111 8.18 -14.78 16.09
C ALA A 111 6.95 -15.13 16.96
N ASP A 112 6.53 -14.22 17.84
CA ASP A 112 5.34 -14.34 18.68
C ASP A 112 4.04 -13.90 17.97
N GLY A 113 4.14 -13.51 16.69
CA GLY A 113 3.03 -13.01 15.89
C GLY A 113 2.71 -11.52 16.08
N SER A 114 3.46 -10.80 16.91
CA SER A 114 3.29 -9.36 17.08
C SER A 114 3.72 -8.59 15.82
N LEU A 115 3.10 -7.43 15.60
CA LEU A 115 3.43 -6.52 14.51
C LEU A 115 4.61 -5.63 14.90
N ASP A 116 5.65 -5.65 14.06
CA ASP A 116 6.72 -4.68 14.09
C ASP A 116 6.32 -3.47 13.23
N LEU A 117 5.62 -2.52 13.88
CA LEU A 117 5.13 -1.32 13.21
C LEU A 117 6.26 -0.42 12.74
N GLU A 118 7.38 -0.37 13.46
CA GLU A 118 8.52 0.46 13.06
C GLU A 118 9.16 -0.07 11.78
N ARG A 119 9.29 -1.39 11.67
CA ARG A 119 9.75 -2.02 10.43
C ARG A 119 8.76 -1.78 9.30
N LEU A 120 7.46 -1.84 9.57
CA LEU A 120 6.42 -1.51 8.57
C LEU A 120 6.55 -0.07 8.06
N LEU A 121 6.73 0.91 8.95
CA LEU A 121 6.94 2.32 8.62
C LEU A 121 8.27 2.55 7.90
N SER A 122 9.32 1.81 8.25
CA SER A 122 10.60 1.82 7.53
C SER A 122 10.43 1.29 6.10
N GLY A 123 9.66 0.22 5.90
CA GLY A 123 9.32 -0.24 4.55
C GLY A 123 8.50 0.79 3.77
N PHE A 124 7.69 1.60 4.46
CA PHE A 124 7.02 2.74 3.83
C PHE A 124 7.99 3.85 3.41
N HIS A 125 9.10 4.11 4.15
CA HIS A 125 10.17 5.00 3.67
C HIS A 125 10.71 4.54 2.31
N ASP A 126 11.04 3.26 2.17
CA ASP A 126 11.60 2.72 0.93
C ASP A 126 10.59 2.81 -0.22
N PHE A 127 9.33 2.47 0.05
CA PHE A 127 8.24 2.62 -0.90
C PHE A 127 8.06 4.09 -1.32
N PHE A 128 8.04 5.01 -0.36
CA PHE A 128 7.83 6.43 -0.61
C PHE A 128 9.01 7.05 -1.35
N ARG A 129 10.25 6.64 -1.08
CA ARG A 129 11.44 7.06 -1.83
C ARG A 129 11.38 6.64 -3.29
N ALA A 130 10.99 5.39 -3.54
CA ALA A 130 10.98 4.83 -4.90
C ALA A 130 9.81 5.34 -5.76
N ASN A 131 8.67 5.67 -5.13
CA ASN A 131 7.43 6.00 -5.85
C ASN A 131 6.96 7.44 -5.63
N GLY A 132 7.53 8.14 -4.65
CA GLY A 132 7.04 9.42 -4.15
C GLY A 132 6.93 10.45 -5.25
N GLU A 133 7.92 10.59 -6.14
CA GLU A 133 7.93 11.59 -7.23
C GLU A 133 6.69 11.54 -8.14
N HIS A 134 6.05 10.38 -8.29
CA HIS A 134 4.83 10.22 -9.09
C HIS A 134 3.54 10.59 -8.34
N ALA A 135 3.57 10.65 -7.01
CA ALA A 135 2.39 10.90 -6.17
C ALA A 135 2.02 12.40 -6.01
N TRP A 136 2.79 13.31 -6.62
CA TRP A 136 2.71 14.75 -6.39
C TRP A 136 1.73 15.58 -7.27
N PRO A 137 1.27 15.16 -8.47
CA PRO A 137 0.57 16.11 -9.34
C PRO A 137 -0.96 15.93 -9.48
N ILE A 138 -1.64 15.10 -8.69
CA ILE A 138 -3.01 14.67 -9.06
C ILE A 138 -4.13 15.65 -8.64
N SER A 139 -3.98 16.51 -7.62
CA SER A 139 -5.12 17.35 -7.18
C SER A 139 -4.80 18.59 -6.34
N ASP A 140 -5.74 19.55 -6.35
CA ASP A 140 -5.82 20.70 -5.43
C ASP A 140 -6.13 20.29 -3.97
N TYR A 141 -6.58 19.05 -3.73
CA TYR A 141 -6.82 18.47 -2.39
C TYR A 141 -5.55 17.86 -1.78
N ARG A 142 -4.53 18.71 -1.77
CA ARG A 142 -3.13 18.43 -1.53
C ARG A 142 -2.83 17.60 -0.25
N GLU A 143 -3.56 17.77 0.84
CA GLU A 143 -3.25 17.10 2.12
C GLU A 143 -3.79 15.67 2.21
N ALA A 144 -4.92 15.40 1.55
CA ALA A 144 -5.55 14.08 1.57
C ALA A 144 -4.74 13.03 0.78
N GLU A 145 -3.97 13.44 -0.22
CA GLU A 145 -3.24 12.54 -1.13
C GLU A 145 -2.20 11.67 -0.40
N VAL A 146 -1.29 12.31 0.35
CA VAL A 146 -0.23 11.60 1.08
C VAL A 146 -0.81 10.71 2.19
N GLN A 147 -1.89 11.20 2.81
CA GLN A 147 -2.63 10.44 3.81
C GLN A 147 -3.25 9.19 3.19
N LEU A 148 -3.89 9.31 2.02
CA LEU A 148 -4.48 8.19 1.30
C LEU A 148 -3.45 7.17 0.83
N VAL A 149 -2.29 7.61 0.34
CA VAL A 149 -1.19 6.72 -0.07
C VAL A 149 -0.68 5.90 1.11
N MET A 150 -0.43 6.55 2.25
CA MET A 150 -0.01 5.86 3.47
C MET A 150 -1.08 4.89 3.96
N GLN A 151 -2.34 5.33 3.97
CA GLN A 151 -3.47 4.48 4.35
C GLN A 151 -3.59 3.24 3.47
N ALA A 152 -3.47 3.38 2.15
CA ALA A 152 -3.53 2.26 1.23
C ALA A 152 -2.38 1.28 1.44
N TYR A 153 -1.16 1.81 1.63
CA TYR A 153 0.03 1.00 1.93
C TYR A 153 -0.15 0.19 3.22
N LEU A 154 -0.59 0.86 4.30
CA LEU A 154 -0.81 0.23 5.59
C LEU A 154 -1.97 -0.76 5.55
N GLN A 155 -3.08 -0.44 4.87
CA GLN A 155 -4.24 -1.32 4.76
C GLN A 155 -3.87 -2.66 4.11
N ARG A 156 -3.04 -2.64 3.06
CA ARG A 156 -2.57 -3.86 2.38
C ARG A 156 -1.87 -4.83 3.34
N VAL A 157 -1.16 -4.31 4.33
CA VAL A 157 -0.39 -5.11 5.29
C VAL A 157 -1.23 -5.46 6.51
N ILE A 158 -1.89 -4.46 7.10
CA ILE A 158 -2.59 -4.59 8.38
C ILE A 158 -3.83 -5.46 8.21
N ASN A 159 -4.57 -5.36 7.10
CA ASN A 159 -5.78 -6.16 6.90
C ASN A 159 -5.50 -7.67 6.77
N GLY A 160 -4.24 -8.08 6.58
CA GLY A 160 -3.86 -9.50 6.57
C GLY A 160 -3.89 -10.16 7.95
N GLY A 161 -4.10 -9.42 9.05
CA GLY A 161 -4.15 -9.99 10.39
C GLY A 161 -4.67 -9.09 11.52
N GLY A 162 -4.85 -7.80 11.26
CA GLY A 162 -5.36 -6.80 12.20
C GLY A 162 -6.38 -5.87 11.55
N VAL A 163 -6.68 -4.76 12.24
CA VAL A 163 -7.69 -3.78 11.84
C VAL A 163 -7.07 -2.38 11.86
N ILE A 164 -7.36 -1.59 10.83
CA ILE A 164 -7.07 -0.15 10.79
C ILE A 164 -8.37 0.64 10.85
N GLU A 165 -8.58 1.33 11.96
CA GLU A 165 -9.68 2.26 12.17
C GLU A 165 -9.24 3.66 11.74
N ARG A 166 -10.12 4.38 11.04
CA ARG A 166 -9.89 5.73 10.55
C ARG A 166 -10.94 6.64 11.15
N GLU A 167 -10.53 7.76 11.72
CA GLU A 167 -11.48 8.80 12.11
C GLU A 167 -11.26 10.04 11.23
N TYR A 168 -12.15 10.25 10.26
CA TYR A 168 -12.20 11.49 9.50
C TYR A 168 -12.68 12.64 10.40
N GLY A 169 -11.75 13.20 11.17
CA GLY A 169 -11.99 14.31 12.07
C GLY A 169 -11.87 15.65 11.34
N LEU A 170 -12.89 16.03 10.57
CA LEU A 170 -13.07 17.43 10.17
C LEU A 170 -13.27 18.29 11.44
N GLY A 171 -12.16 18.77 12.03
CA GLY A 171 -12.14 19.79 13.08
C GLY A 171 -12.44 19.34 14.52
N ARG A 172 -12.30 18.06 14.88
CA ARG A 172 -12.59 17.57 16.25
C ARG A 172 -11.44 16.88 17.01
N GLY A 173 -10.18 17.02 16.56
CA GLY A 173 -9.03 16.49 17.30
C GLY A 173 -9.01 14.96 17.39
N ARG A 174 -9.20 14.29 16.26
CA ARG A 174 -9.13 12.83 16.15
C ARG A 174 -7.91 12.47 15.30
N THR A 175 -7.18 11.45 15.72
CA THR A 175 -5.99 10.99 15.03
C THR A 175 -6.34 10.21 13.78
N ASP A 176 -5.48 10.35 12.77
CA ASP A 176 -5.71 9.83 11.44
C ASP A 176 -5.87 8.31 11.39
N LEU A 177 -5.04 7.56 12.13
CA LEU A 177 -5.05 6.10 12.08
C LEU A 177 -4.89 5.45 13.46
N PHE A 178 -5.77 4.49 13.74
CA PHE A 178 -5.69 3.62 14.90
C PHE A 178 -5.59 2.17 14.44
N VAL A 179 -4.50 1.50 14.82
CA VAL A 179 -4.20 0.12 14.42
C VAL A 179 -4.39 -0.81 15.59
N ARG A 180 -5.13 -1.89 15.38
CA ARG A 180 -5.31 -2.98 16.33
C ARG A 180 -4.76 -4.26 15.73
N TRP A 181 -3.79 -4.86 16.39
CA TRP A 181 -3.13 -6.05 15.90
C TRP A 181 -3.18 -7.17 16.95
N PRO A 182 -3.94 -8.24 16.69
CA PRO A 182 -4.01 -9.37 17.60
C PRO A 182 -2.82 -10.33 17.41
N TYR A 183 -2.21 -10.79 18.51
CA TYR A 183 -1.01 -11.63 18.50
C TYR A 183 -1.01 -12.68 19.63
N GLY A 184 -0.09 -13.65 19.59
CA GLY A 184 -0.07 -14.79 20.49
C GLY A 184 -1.02 -15.93 20.08
N PRO A 185 -1.04 -17.04 20.85
CA PRO A 185 -1.87 -18.20 20.55
C PRO A 185 -3.36 -17.90 20.72
N ASP A 186 -4.22 -18.58 19.95
CA ASP A 186 -5.68 -18.30 19.93
C ASP A 186 -6.35 -18.33 21.30
N ALA A 187 -5.90 -19.20 22.21
CA ALA A 187 -6.44 -19.32 23.56
C ALA A 187 -6.10 -18.13 24.49
N GLU A 188 -5.05 -17.37 24.19
CA GLU A 188 -4.52 -16.27 25.02
C GLU A 188 -4.21 -15.02 24.18
N ARG A 189 -5.02 -14.80 23.13
CA ARG A 189 -4.74 -13.77 22.13
C ARG A 189 -4.70 -12.38 22.76
N GLN A 190 -3.56 -11.72 22.63
CA GLN A 190 -3.34 -10.35 23.08
C GLN A 190 -3.58 -9.38 21.93
N GLU A 191 -3.67 -8.08 22.23
CA GLU A 191 -3.88 -7.04 21.23
C GLU A 191 -2.85 -5.92 21.42
N GLN A 192 -2.10 -5.62 20.36
CA GLN A 192 -1.33 -4.39 20.24
C GLN A 192 -2.21 -3.29 19.69
N ARG A 193 -1.98 -2.08 20.20
CA ARG A 193 -2.72 -0.88 19.82
C ARG A 193 -1.72 0.19 19.45
N PHE A 194 -1.81 0.69 18.23
CA PHE A 194 -0.92 1.73 17.74
C PHE A 194 -1.73 2.93 17.29
N VAL A 195 -1.20 4.11 17.59
CA VAL A 195 -1.76 5.37 17.11
C VAL A 195 -0.76 5.99 16.14
N ILE A 196 -1.24 6.39 14.96
CA ILE A 196 -0.43 7.06 13.95
C ILE A 196 -1.14 8.35 13.56
N GLU A 197 -0.52 9.48 13.89
CA GLU A 197 -0.91 10.82 13.48
C GLU A 197 -0.13 11.20 12.21
N ILE A 198 -0.82 11.79 11.24
CA ILE A 198 -0.23 12.21 9.97
C ILE A 198 -0.33 13.74 9.88
N LYS A 199 0.80 14.39 9.61
CA LYS A 199 0.86 15.82 9.34
C LYS A 199 1.52 16.07 7.99
N VAL A 200 1.06 17.10 7.30
CA VAL A 200 1.80 17.70 6.18
C VAL A 200 2.59 18.88 6.71
N GLN A 201 3.88 18.94 6.36
CA GLN A 201 4.74 20.02 6.83
C GLN A 201 4.29 21.37 6.25
N ARG A 202 3.73 22.23 7.11
CA ARG A 202 3.37 23.61 6.80
C ARG A 202 4.26 24.53 7.66
N GLY A 203 5.32 25.06 7.07
CA GLY A 203 6.32 25.86 7.79
C GLY A 203 7.50 25.03 8.29
N THR A 204 7.94 25.26 9.52
CA THR A 204 9.09 24.53 10.09
C THR A 204 8.67 23.16 10.61
N ARG A 205 9.52 22.16 10.41
CA ARG A 205 9.35 20.81 10.96
C ARG A 205 9.10 20.84 12.46
N GLU A 206 9.89 21.62 13.20
CA GLU A 206 9.77 21.71 14.67
C GLU A 206 8.40 22.20 15.11
N ALA A 207 7.82 23.19 14.41
CA ALA A 207 6.48 23.69 14.74
C ALA A 207 5.40 22.61 14.50
N VAL A 208 5.49 21.89 13.39
CA VAL A 208 4.55 20.81 13.04
C VAL A 208 4.66 19.64 14.01
N VAL A 209 5.88 19.27 14.40
CA VAL A 209 6.12 18.23 15.42
C VAL A 209 5.57 18.66 16.77
N ALA A 210 5.84 19.90 17.20
CA ALA A 210 5.32 20.44 18.45
C ALA A 210 3.79 20.48 18.50
N GLU A 211 3.12 20.71 17.36
CA GLU A 211 1.66 20.69 17.25
C GLU A 211 1.08 19.26 17.25
N GLY A 212 1.76 18.31 16.61
CA GLY A 212 1.32 16.92 16.49
C GLY A 212 1.52 16.08 17.76
N LEU A 213 2.56 16.37 18.55
CA LEU A 213 2.89 15.61 19.76
C LEU A 213 1.76 15.56 20.80
N PRO A 214 1.10 16.66 21.18
CA PRO A 214 -0.05 16.62 22.08
C PRO A 214 -1.20 15.75 21.53
N GLN A 215 -1.51 15.88 20.23
CA GLN A 215 -2.63 15.18 19.59
C GLN A 215 -2.43 13.66 19.61
N VAL A 216 -1.26 13.20 19.17
CA VAL A 216 -0.95 11.76 19.09
C VAL A 216 -0.86 11.12 20.48
N THR A 217 -0.30 11.83 21.47
CA THR A 217 -0.17 11.31 22.83
C THR A 217 -1.50 11.27 23.57
N GLU A 218 -2.32 12.32 23.49
CA GLU A 218 -3.66 12.35 24.09
C GLU A 218 -4.52 11.18 23.56
N TYR A 219 -4.46 10.95 22.25
CA TYR A 219 -5.21 9.85 21.66
C TYR A 219 -4.65 8.47 22.01
N ALA A 220 -3.31 8.33 22.02
CA ALA A 220 -2.66 7.11 22.46
C ALA A 220 -3.06 6.73 23.89
N ASP A 221 -3.18 7.71 24.80
CA ASP A 221 -3.61 7.46 26.17
C ASP A 221 -5.10 7.10 26.24
N ARG A 222 -5.96 7.77 25.48
CA ARG A 222 -7.40 7.46 25.36
C ARG A 222 -7.64 6.03 24.87
N CYS A 223 -6.86 5.57 23.90
CA CYS A 223 -6.99 4.24 23.30
C CYS A 223 -6.18 3.15 24.01
N ARG A 224 -5.36 3.52 25.01
CA ARG A 224 -4.38 2.64 25.67
C ARG A 224 -3.41 2.00 24.67
N ALA A 225 -2.91 2.82 23.74
CA ALA A 225 -1.96 2.40 22.73
C ALA A 225 -0.60 2.04 23.35
N SER A 226 -0.02 0.93 22.91
CA SER A 226 1.31 0.48 23.29
C SER A 226 2.41 1.34 22.66
N ALA A 227 2.16 1.92 21.48
CA ALA A 227 3.07 2.90 20.87
C ALA A 227 2.30 3.95 20.06
N ALA A 228 2.96 5.10 19.89
CA ALA A 228 2.44 6.28 19.19
C ALA A 228 3.47 6.75 18.16
N HIS A 229 2.99 7.11 16.97
CA HIS A 229 3.84 7.59 15.88
C HIS A 229 3.27 8.86 15.27
N LEU A 230 4.16 9.81 14.99
CA LEU A 230 3.84 11.01 14.24
C LEU A 230 4.58 10.95 12.90
N VAL A 231 3.86 11.03 11.80
CA VAL A 231 4.41 10.99 10.45
C VAL A 231 4.24 12.35 9.80
N VAL A 232 5.34 12.95 9.37
CA VAL A 232 5.40 14.29 8.81
C VAL A 232 5.81 14.20 7.34
N PHE A 233 4.90 14.51 6.44
CA PHE A 233 5.16 14.57 5.00
C PHE A 233 5.73 15.93 4.61
N ASP A 234 6.97 15.97 4.13
CA ASP A 234 7.60 17.20 3.64
C ASP A 234 7.45 17.34 2.12
N ARG A 235 6.63 18.32 1.77
CA ARG A 235 6.19 18.60 0.40
C ARG A 235 7.01 19.66 -0.32
N ARG A 236 8.04 20.20 0.32
CA ARG A 236 8.87 21.24 -0.27
C ARG A 236 9.59 20.67 -1.51
N PRO A 237 9.54 21.39 -2.64
CA PRO A 237 10.31 21.01 -3.82
C PRO A 237 11.81 21.14 -3.51
N ASN A 238 12.64 20.36 -4.22
CA ASN A 238 14.11 20.45 -4.16
C ASN A 238 14.75 20.17 -2.79
N ILE A 239 14.06 19.43 -1.91
CA ILE A 239 14.65 18.85 -0.69
C ILE A 239 15.21 17.46 -1.01
N SER A 240 16.41 17.15 -0.52
CA SER A 240 17.01 15.83 -0.74
C SER A 240 16.25 14.75 0.04
N TRP A 241 16.31 13.51 -0.44
CA TRP A 241 15.69 12.39 0.26
C TRP A 241 16.28 12.15 1.65
N GLU A 242 17.54 12.49 1.87
CA GLU A 242 18.22 12.38 3.17
C GLU A 242 17.71 13.41 4.19
N GLU A 243 17.29 14.60 3.73
CA GLU A 243 16.63 15.59 4.62
C GLU A 243 15.16 15.23 4.82
N ARG A 244 14.50 14.71 3.79
CA ARG A 244 13.06 14.40 3.79
C ARG A 244 12.73 13.17 4.63
N ILE A 245 13.47 12.08 4.41
CA ILE A 245 13.26 10.80 5.08
C ILE A 245 14.14 10.73 6.32
N PHE A 246 13.51 10.77 7.49
CA PHE A 246 14.20 10.65 8.76
C PHE A 246 13.36 9.87 9.77
N ARG A 247 14.02 9.42 10.83
CA ARG A 247 13.36 8.84 12.00
C ARG A 247 14.03 9.37 13.26
N GLU A 248 13.23 9.81 14.21
CA GLU A 248 13.70 10.22 15.53
C GLU A 248 12.69 9.83 16.61
N SER A 249 13.12 9.92 17.87
CA SER A 249 12.25 9.72 19.02
C SER A 249 12.05 11.05 19.74
N ARG A 250 10.81 11.35 20.13
CA ARG A 250 10.44 12.53 20.92
C ARG A 250 9.64 12.08 22.14
N THR A 251 9.74 12.84 23.22
CA THR A 251 8.94 12.58 24.44
C THR A 251 7.95 13.71 24.67
N HIS A 252 6.69 13.36 24.90
CA HIS A 252 5.65 14.32 25.28
C HIS A 252 4.74 13.67 26.33
N GLY A 253 4.43 14.37 27.41
CA GLY A 253 3.58 13.84 28.49
C GLY A 253 4.14 12.57 29.17
N GLY A 254 5.46 12.32 29.10
CA GLY A 254 6.09 11.10 29.62
C GLY A 254 5.97 9.88 28.70
N ARG A 255 5.33 10.02 27.53
CA ARG A 255 5.24 8.99 26.49
C ARG A 255 6.28 9.24 25.40
N GLU A 256 6.91 8.16 24.95
CA GLU A 256 7.76 8.16 23.76
C GLU A 256 6.90 8.11 22.48
N VAL A 257 7.25 8.94 21.50
CA VAL A 257 6.62 9.05 20.19
C VAL A 257 7.69 8.89 19.12
N GLY A 258 7.53 7.91 18.23
CA GLY A 258 8.38 7.79 17.05
C GLY A 258 7.95 8.82 16.00
N VAL A 259 8.84 9.74 15.65
CA VAL A 259 8.60 10.77 14.63
C VAL A 259 9.28 10.36 13.34
N TRP A 260 8.53 10.37 12.24
CA TRP A 260 8.98 9.93 10.92
C TRP A 260 8.83 11.06 9.91
N GLY A 261 9.88 11.32 9.13
CA GLY A 261 9.84 12.20 7.98
C GLY A 261 9.60 11.42 6.70
N MET A 262 8.72 11.93 5.84
CA MET A 262 8.36 11.33 4.55
C MET A 262 8.60 12.30 3.42
#